data_AF-A0A923YUB2-F1
#
_entry.id   AF-A0A923YUB2-F1
#
_cell.length_a   1.000
_cell.length_b   1.000
_cell.length_c   1.000
_cell.angle_alpha   90.00
_cell.angle_beta   90.00
_cell.angle_gamma   90.00
#
_symmetry.space_group_name_H-M   'P 1'
#
loop_
_entity.id
_entity.type
_entity.pdbx_description
1 polymer ?
#
loop_
_entity_poly.entity_id
_entity_poly.type
_entity_poly.pdbx_seq_one_letter_code
_entity_poly.pdbx_strand_id
1 'polypeptide(L)'
;MKNGIKFEDIKVNGNFIIDGHHRYISSKLAEIKIGNMNYPKSSATIEYSWNTIKFVNEEWDTIDKIQYLNELDAEYNDIPLEKMIEITK
;
A
#
# COMPACT_ATOMS: atom_id res chain seq x y z
N MET A 1 14.90 0.04 -2.21
CA MET A 1 14.19 0.29 -0.94
C MET A 1 15.23 0.75 0.08
N LYS A 2 15.11 1.97 0.60
CA LYS A 2 16.17 2.67 1.39
C LYS A 2 16.51 1.99 2.72
N ASN A 3 15.56 1.24 3.30
CA ASN A 3 15.69 0.57 4.60
C ASN A 3 15.59 -0.96 4.52
N GLY A 4 15.66 -1.56 3.32
CA GLY A 4 15.58 -3.02 3.16
C GLY A 4 14.20 -3.65 3.43
N ILE A 5 13.17 -2.85 3.73
CA ILE A 5 11.80 -3.32 3.94
C ILE A 5 11.16 -3.81 2.64
N LYS A 6 10.39 -4.89 2.74
CA LYS A 6 9.58 -5.50 1.70
C LYS A 6 8.21 -4.82 1.68
N PHE A 7 7.64 -4.71 0.49
CA PHE A 7 6.24 -4.39 0.30
C PHE A 7 5.59 -5.58 -0.40
N GLU A 8 4.33 -5.87 -0.08
CA GLU A 8 3.54 -6.81 -0.88
C GLU A 8 3.36 -6.22 -2.30
N ASP A 9 3.27 -7.09 -3.30
CA ASP A 9 3.04 -6.73 -4.69
C ASP A 9 1.72 -5.99 -4.90
N ILE A 10 1.68 -5.14 -5.92
CA ILE A 10 0.46 -4.47 -6.37
C ILE A 10 -0.40 -5.50 -7.11
N LYS A 11 -1.63 -5.72 -6.64
CA LYS A 11 -2.59 -6.65 -7.25
C LYS A 11 -3.23 -5.98 -8.45
N VAL A 12 -3.05 -6.57 -9.63
CA VAL A 12 -3.50 -6.01 -10.92
C VAL A 12 -4.38 -6.98 -11.69
N ASN A 13 -5.26 -6.42 -12.52
CA ASN A 13 -6.03 -7.18 -13.51
C ASN A 13 -6.03 -6.39 -14.84
N GLY A 14 -5.17 -6.78 -15.78
CA GLY A 14 -4.96 -6.01 -17.01
C GLY A 14 -4.49 -4.58 -16.70
N ASN A 15 -5.28 -3.59 -17.09
CA ASN A 15 -4.97 -2.17 -16.87
C ASN A 15 -5.52 -1.62 -15.54
N PHE A 16 -6.11 -2.47 -14.70
CA PHE A 16 -6.69 -2.07 -13.42
C PHE A 16 -5.76 -2.43 -12.26
N ILE A 17 -5.65 -1.52 -11.30
CA ILE A 17 -5.17 -1.83 -9.96
C ILE A 17 -6.37 -2.30 -9.15
N ILE A 18 -6.27 -3.49 -8.57
CA ILE A 18 -7.32 -4.09 -7.73
C ILE A 18 -7.07 -3.74 -6.27
N ASP A 19 -5.80 -3.83 -5.85
CA ASP A 19 -5.34 -3.50 -4.49
C ASP A 19 -3.87 -3.07 -4.56
N GLY A 20 -3.47 -2.16 -3.68
CA GLY A 20 -2.16 -1.51 -3.69
C GLY A 20 -2.14 -0.13 -4.36
N HIS A 21 -3.27 0.59 -4.39
CA HIS A 21 -3.36 1.95 -4.95
C HIS A 21 -2.34 2.92 -4.33
N HIS A 22 -2.24 2.95 -3.00
CA HIS A 22 -1.28 3.81 -2.30
C HIS A 22 0.17 3.40 -2.63
N ARG A 23 0.45 2.10 -2.63
CA ARG A 23 1.76 1.54 -3.02
C ARG A 23 2.13 1.95 -4.44
N TYR A 24 1.20 1.88 -5.38
CA TYR A 24 1.43 2.31 -6.76
C TYR A 24 1.81 3.79 -6.82
N ILE A 25 1.03 4.69 -6.22
CA ILE A 25 1.31 6.13 -6.22
C ILE A 25 2.67 6.41 -5.58
N SER A 26 2.91 5.87 -4.39
CA SER A 26 4.17 6.05 -3.65
C SER A 26 5.37 5.52 -4.45
N SER A 27 5.23 4.39 -5.14
CA SER A 27 6.28 3.83 -6.00
C SER A 27 6.65 4.77 -7.15
N LYS A 28 5.66 5.47 -7.73
CA LYS A 28 5.89 6.46 -8.80
C LYS A 28 6.57 7.71 -8.26
N LEU A 29 6.12 8.22 -7.13
CA LEU A 29 6.70 9.43 -6.51
C LEU A 29 8.13 9.19 -6.02
N ALA A 30 8.41 8.00 -5.49
CA ALA A 30 9.72 7.65 -4.97
C ALA A 30 10.67 7.06 -6.04
N GLU A 31 10.20 6.89 -7.28
CA GLU A 31 10.93 6.23 -8.37
C GLU A 31 11.45 4.83 -7.99
N ILE A 32 10.68 4.10 -7.18
CA ILE A 32 10.99 2.74 -6.73
C ILE A 32 10.07 1.75 -7.43
N LYS A 33 10.61 0.61 -7.86
CA LYS A 33 9.81 -0.48 -8.41
C LYS A 33 9.24 -1.34 -7.28
N ILE A 34 7.91 -1.51 -7.27
CA ILE A 34 7.20 -2.54 -6.50
C ILE A 34 6.75 -3.62 -7.49
N GLY A 35 6.71 -4.88 -7.07
CA GLY A 35 6.23 -5.97 -7.92
C GLY A 35 4.74 -5.87 -8.20
N ASN A 36 4.30 -6.59 -9.23
CA ASN A 36 2.88 -6.69 -9.58
C ASN A 36 2.50 -8.17 -9.59
N MET A 37 1.31 -8.48 -9.08
CA MET A 37 0.74 -9.81 -9.13
C MET A 37 -0.63 -9.81 -9.79
N ASN A 38 -0.91 -10.81 -10.63
CA ASN A 38 -2.24 -10.97 -11.21
C ASN A 38 -3.25 -11.29 -10.11
N TYR A 39 -4.40 -10.62 -10.14
CA TYR A 39 -5.47 -10.80 -9.17
C TYR A 39 -6.85 -10.80 -9.84
N PRO A 40 -7.82 -11.58 -9.36
CA PRO A 40 -9.16 -11.62 -9.94
C PRO A 40 -9.89 -10.27 -9.82
N LYS A 41 -10.67 -9.93 -10.86
CA LYS A 41 -11.67 -8.87 -10.83
C LYS A 41 -13.06 -9.52 -10.76
N SER A 42 -13.91 -9.08 -9.85
CA SER A 42 -15.29 -9.57 -9.75
C SER A 42 -16.26 -8.62 -10.45
N SER A 43 -17.49 -9.08 -10.69
CA SER A 43 -18.56 -8.23 -11.22
C SER A 43 -18.99 -7.13 -10.25
N ALA A 44 -18.67 -7.24 -8.97
CA ALA A 44 -18.93 -6.21 -7.96
C ALA A 44 -17.86 -5.12 -7.90
N THR A 45 -16.72 -5.29 -8.59
CA THR A 45 -15.66 -4.28 -8.63
C THR A 45 -16.10 -3.07 -9.44
N ILE A 46 -16.21 -1.92 -8.78
CA ILE A 46 -16.50 -0.64 -9.43
C ILE A 46 -15.21 -0.07 -10.00
N GLU A 47 -15.28 0.39 -11.25
CA GLU A 47 -14.15 0.98 -11.95
C GLU A 47 -14.11 2.50 -11.72
N TYR A 48 -12.93 3.01 -11.38
CA TYR A 48 -12.67 4.44 -11.24
C TYR A 48 -11.49 4.84 -12.11
N SER A 49 -11.62 6.01 -12.75
CA SER A 49 -10.52 6.60 -13.51
C SER A 49 -9.70 7.53 -12.61
N TRP A 50 -8.38 7.53 -12.78
CA TRP A 50 -7.46 8.38 -11.99
C TRP A 50 -7.82 9.87 -12.04
N ASN A 51 -8.36 10.36 -13.15
CA ASN A 51 -8.81 11.75 -13.29
C ASN A 51 -10.06 12.10 -12.45
N THR A 52 -10.73 11.10 -11.87
CA THR A 52 -11.90 11.28 -10.99
C THR A 52 -11.55 11.23 -9.50
N ILE A 53 -10.33 10.82 -9.16
CA ILE A 53 -9.89 10.67 -7.77
C ILE A 53 -9.55 12.05 -7.19
N LYS A 54 -10.01 12.29 -5.95
CA LYS A 54 -9.71 13.51 -5.19
C LYS A 54 -8.88 13.13 -3.96
N PHE A 55 -7.79 13.85 -3.76
CA PHE A 55 -7.06 13.80 -2.50
C PHE A 55 -7.78 14.66 -1.48
N VAL A 56 -7.96 14.11 -0.29
CA VAL A 56 -8.68 14.72 0.82
C VAL A 56 -7.76 14.63 2.05
N ASN A 57 -7.87 15.58 2.98
CA ASN A 57 -6.98 15.66 4.16
C ASN A 57 -7.55 14.93 5.39
N GLU A 58 -8.67 14.25 5.21
CA GLU A 58 -9.35 13.46 6.22
C GLU A 58 -8.53 12.22 6.52
N GLU A 59 -8.21 12.04 7.81
CA GLU A 59 -7.64 10.80 8.33
C GLU A 59 -8.80 9.84 8.63
N TRP A 60 -8.76 8.66 8.01
CA TRP A 60 -9.79 7.63 8.14
C TRP A 60 -9.33 6.49 9.06
N ASP A 61 -8.02 6.35 9.28
CA ASP A 61 -7.45 5.32 10.14
C ASP A 61 -7.40 5.80 11.60
N THR A 62 -7.83 4.93 12.50
CA THR A 62 -7.70 5.17 13.95
C THR A 62 -6.28 4.88 14.42
N ILE A 63 -5.88 5.45 15.55
CA ILE A 63 -4.57 5.15 16.17
C ILE A 63 -4.40 3.63 16.40
N ASP A 64 -5.46 2.95 16.86
CA ASP A 64 -5.43 1.49 17.07
C ASP A 64 -5.26 0.73 15.76
N LYS A 65 -5.89 1.21 14.67
CA LYS A 65 -5.74 0.60 13.35
C LYS A 65 -4.33 0.76 12.82
N ILE A 66 -3.74 1.95 12.96
CA ILE A 66 -2.36 2.25 12.58
C ILE A 66 -1.39 1.34 13.35
N GLN A 67 -1.58 1.21 14.67
CA GLN A 67 -0.75 0.35 15.51
C GLN A 67 -0.80 -1.11 15.06
N TYR A 68 -2.00 -1.65 14.84
CA TYR A 68 -2.18 -3.02 14.36
C TYR A 68 -1.53 -3.24 12.98
N LEU A 69 -1.64 -2.28 12.06
CA LEU A 69 -0.99 -2.38 10.75
C LEU A 69 0.54 -2.35 10.85
N ASN A 70 1.10 -1.50 11.71
CA ASN A 70 2.55 -1.47 11.97
C ASN A 70 3.06 -2.81 12.54
N GLU A 71 2.29 -3.49 13.38
CA GLU A 71 2.62 -4.81 13.91
C GLU A 71 2.67 -5.87 12.79
N LEU A 72 1.66 -5.89 11.91
CA LEU A 72 1.65 -6.80 10.75
C LEU A 72 2.82 -6.52 9.80
N ASP A 73 3.12 -5.24 9.56
CA ASP A 73 4.23 -4.85 8.70
C ASP A 73 5.58 -5.26 9.32
N ALA A 74 5.74 -5.10 10.65
CA ALA A 74 6.92 -5.53 11.38
C ALA A 74 7.13 -7.05 11.27
N GLU A 75 6.06 -7.84 11.46
CA GLU A 75 6.07 -9.30 11.29
C GLU A 75 6.44 -9.70 9.84
N TYR A 76 5.81 -9.09 8.84
CA TYR A 76 6.10 -9.37 7.43
C TYR A 76 7.55 -9.06 7.03
N ASN A 77 8.14 -8.07 7.69
CA ASN A 77 9.51 -7.62 7.43
C ASN A 77 10.57 -8.31 8.31
N ASP A 78 10.17 -9.12 9.28
CA ASP A 78 11.05 -9.72 10.29
C ASP A 78 11.91 -8.67 11.01
N ILE A 79 11.27 -7.57 11.45
CA ILE A 79 11.92 -6.50 12.22
C ILE A 79 11.13 -6.18 13.50
N PRO A 80 11.77 -5.61 14.55
CA PRO A 80 11.06 -5.13 15.72
C PRO A 80 10.05 -4.01 15.38
N LEU A 81 8.91 -3.99 16.08
CA LEU A 81 7.87 -2.97 15.92
C LEU A 81 8.42 -1.55 16.08
N GLU A 82 9.33 -1.34 17.02
CA GLU A 82 9.96 -0.03 17.26
C GLU A 82 10.70 0.46 16.02
N LYS A 83 11.36 -0.46 15.29
CA LYS A 83 12.05 -0.13 14.05
C LYS A 83 11.07 0.19 12.93
N MET A 84 9.92 -0.48 12.89
CA MET A 84 8.86 -0.17 11.94
C MET A 84 8.30 1.24 12.18
N ILE A 85 7.99 1.57 13.44
CA ILE A 85 7.51 2.90 13.86
C ILE A 85 8.55 4.00 13.58
N GLU A 86 9.85 3.71 13.70
CA GLU A 86 10.91 4.68 13.38
C GLU A 86 10.94 5.04 11.89
N ILE A 87 10.66 4.08 11.00
CA ILE A 87 10.72 4.27 9.54
C ILE A 87 9.46 4.97 8.99
N THR A 88 8.33 4.86 9.69
CA THR A 88 7.04 5.44 9.29
C THR A 88 6.79 6.84 9.85
N LYS A 89 7.71 7.36 10.66
CA LYS A 89 7.71 8.75 11.16
C LYS A 89 8.48 9.69 10.23
#